data_AF-A0A834I9P5-F1
#
_entry.id   AF-A0A834I9P5-F1
#
_cell.length_a   1.000
_cell.length_b   1.000
_cell.length_c   1.000
_cell.angle_alpha   90.00
_cell.angle_beta   90.00
_cell.angle_gamma   90.00
#
_symmetry.space_group_name_H-M   'P 1'
#
loop_
_entity.id
_entity.type
_entity.pdbx_description
1 polymer ?
#
loop_
_entity_poly.entity_id
_entity_poly.type
_entity_poly.pdbx_seq_one_letter_code
_entity_poly.pdbx_strand_id
1 'polypeptide(L)'
;MKIKNCLEPVRVIETVNSVETIIRNIADDADQEDAFYVCCLDDIVEKFKIWKEQLPRVQPHYAVKCNDDLTILETLASLGASFDCASKGEIAKVLSIGVSVKNIIFANPAKLASHVKFAKSVGLATMTFDNESELHKIQHLYSNARLVQYI
;
A
#
# COMPACT_ATOMS: atom_id res chain seq x y z
N MET A 1 -22.61 -3.02 21.53
CA MET A 1 -22.38 -2.02 20.49
C MET A 1 -22.24 -2.71 19.14
N LYS A 2 -23.37 -3.20 18.62
CA LYS A 2 -23.48 -3.49 17.18
C LYS A 2 -23.05 -2.27 16.39
N ILE A 3 -21.97 -2.36 15.62
CA ILE A 3 -21.57 -1.31 14.70
C ILE A 3 -22.50 -1.37 13.49
N LYS A 4 -23.75 -0.93 13.68
CA LYS A 4 -24.67 -0.57 12.60
C LYS A 4 -24.42 0.91 12.27
N ASN A 5 -24.29 1.21 10.98
CA ASN A 5 -23.89 2.48 10.37
C ASN A 5 -22.37 2.79 10.46
N CYS A 6 -21.57 2.06 9.67
CA CYS A 6 -20.22 2.49 9.27
C CYS A 6 -20.31 3.68 8.30
N LEU A 7 -20.65 4.86 8.82
CA LEU A 7 -20.55 6.12 8.04
C LEU A 7 -19.14 6.72 8.13
N GLU A 8 -18.31 6.28 9.08
CA GLU A 8 -16.91 6.71 9.21
C GLU A 8 -15.97 5.49 9.25
N PRO A 9 -15.00 5.40 8.32
CA PRO A 9 -14.06 4.28 8.23
C PRO A 9 -12.99 4.31 9.33
N VAL A 10 -12.80 5.45 10.00
CA VAL A 10 -11.81 5.66 11.05
C VAL A 10 -12.50 6.27 12.26
N ARG A 11 -12.19 5.77 13.46
CA ARG A 11 -12.64 6.39 14.72
C ARG A 11 -11.44 6.93 15.47
N VAL A 12 -11.44 8.22 15.74
CA VAL A 12 -10.45 8.86 16.60
C VAL A 12 -10.83 8.60 18.05
N ILE A 13 -9.91 8.07 18.85
CA ILE A 13 -10.09 7.83 20.27
C ILE A 13 -9.25 8.87 21.00
N GLU A 14 -9.90 9.89 21.56
CA GLU A 14 -9.25 11.05 22.18
C GLU A 14 -8.63 10.75 23.56
N THR A 15 -9.03 9.66 24.20
CA THR A 15 -8.50 9.24 25.50
C THR A 15 -7.25 8.38 25.32
N VAL A 16 -6.29 8.52 26.24
CA VAL A 16 -5.07 7.69 26.31
C VAL A 16 -5.42 6.27 26.79
N ASN A 17 -6.21 5.56 25.98
CA ASN A 17 -6.47 4.15 26.17
C ASN A 17 -5.44 3.37 25.37
N SER A 18 -4.78 2.42 26.01
CA SER A 18 -3.88 1.53 25.29
C SER A 18 -4.68 0.71 24.26
N VAL A 19 -4.03 0.25 23.19
CA VAL A 19 -4.66 -0.61 22.18
C VAL A 19 -5.30 -1.84 22.84
N GLU A 20 -4.70 -2.39 23.89
CA GLU A 20 -5.25 -3.51 24.67
C GLU A 20 -6.54 -3.14 25.39
N THR A 21 -6.65 -1.91 25.88
CA THR A 21 -7.88 -1.42 26.54
C THR A 21 -9.01 -1.30 25.51
N ILE A 22 -8.71 -0.80 24.32
CA ILE A 22 -9.68 -0.73 23.22
C ILE A 22 -10.14 -2.14 22.82
N ILE A 23 -9.20 -3.08 22.66
CA ILE A 23 -9.51 -4.48 22.34
C ILE A 23 -10.41 -5.09 23.40
N ARG A 24 -10.09 -4.96 24.69
CA ARG A 24 -10.90 -5.49 25.79
C ARG A 24 -12.31 -4.89 25.79
N ASN A 25 -12.42 -3.58 25.64
CA ASN A 25 -13.72 -2.91 25.63
C ASN A 25 -14.62 -3.38 24.48
N ILE A 26 -14.05 -3.65 23.30
CA ILE A 26 -14.80 -4.20 22.17
C ILE A 26 -15.15 -5.67 22.42
N ALA A 27 -14.23 -6.46 22.97
CA ALA A 27 -14.43 -7.88 23.22
C ALA A 27 -15.42 -8.18 24.36
N ASP A 28 -15.47 -7.32 25.38
CA ASP A 28 -16.39 -7.44 26.53
C ASP A 28 -17.80 -6.94 26.23
N ASP A 29 -18.02 -6.35 25.05
CA ASP A 29 -19.31 -5.89 24.60
C ASP A 29 -20.22 -7.10 24.28
N ALA A 30 -21.35 -7.21 24.99
CA ALA A 30 -22.26 -8.35 24.84
C ALA A 30 -22.86 -8.52 23.44
N ASP A 31 -22.81 -7.50 22.58
CA ASP A 31 -23.23 -7.59 21.18
C ASP A 31 -22.10 -8.03 20.22
N GLN A 32 -20.84 -8.11 20.68
CA GLN A 32 -19.69 -8.44 19.85
C GLN A 32 -19.55 -9.96 19.72
N GLU A 33 -20.12 -10.51 18.66
CA GLU A 33 -20.06 -11.95 18.36
C GLU A 33 -18.98 -12.31 17.33
N ASP A 34 -18.61 -11.38 16.45
CA ASP A 34 -17.68 -11.61 15.33
C ASP A 34 -16.21 -11.31 15.69
N ALA A 35 -15.28 -11.88 14.94
CA ALA A 35 -13.87 -11.48 15.00
C ALA A 35 -13.70 -10.06 14.44
N PHE A 36 -12.76 -9.29 15.02
CA PHE A 36 -12.47 -7.92 14.61
C PHE A 36 -10.96 -7.64 14.55
N TYR A 37 -10.60 -6.58 13.85
CA TYR A 37 -9.23 -6.04 13.79
C TYR A 37 -9.18 -4.67 14.44
N VAL A 38 -8.06 -4.35 15.08
CA VAL A 38 -7.73 -2.99 15.53
C VAL A 38 -6.45 -2.56 14.82
N CYS A 39 -6.53 -1.47 14.06
CA CYS A 39 -5.38 -0.89 13.37
C CYS A 39 -4.99 0.41 14.05
N CYS A 40 -3.77 0.47 14.61
CA CYS A 40 -3.22 1.68 15.22
C CYS A 40 -2.53 2.52 14.14
N LEU A 41 -3.21 3.55 13.63
CA LEU A 41 -2.63 4.47 12.64
C LEU A 41 -1.46 5.28 13.21
N ASP A 42 -1.46 5.55 14.52
CA ASP A 42 -0.37 6.25 15.20
C ASP A 42 0.95 5.48 15.11
N ASP A 43 0.93 4.14 15.21
CA ASP A 43 2.13 3.31 15.03
C ASP A 43 2.65 3.43 13.59
N ILE A 44 1.77 3.43 12.58
CA ILE A 44 2.15 3.63 11.17
C ILE A 44 2.85 4.99 10.98
N VAL A 45 2.27 6.05 11.56
CA VAL A 45 2.84 7.41 11.52
C VAL A 45 4.21 7.45 12.20
N GLU A 46 4.35 6.82 13.37
CA GLU A 46 5.60 6.75 14.11
C GLU A 46 6.68 5.99 13.33
N LYS A 47 6.36 4.81 12.79
CA LYS A 47 7.32 4.03 11.98
C LYS A 47 7.76 4.78 10.74
N PHE A 48 6.86 5.51 10.08
CA PHE A 48 7.22 6.33 8.93
C PHE A 48 8.18 7.46 9.32
N LYS A 49 7.93 8.15 10.44
CA LYS A 49 8.84 9.18 10.96
C LYS A 49 10.21 8.60 11.28
N ILE A 50 10.27 7.49 12.01
CA ILE A 50 11.52 6.78 12.32
C ILE A 50 12.27 6.43 11.03
N TRP A 51 11.59 5.91 10.00
CA TRP A 51 12.22 5.61 8.72
C TRP A 51 12.86 6.87 8.10
N LYS A 52 12.13 7.98 8.04
CA LYS A 52 12.64 9.23 7.45
C LYS A 52 13.79 9.82 8.25
N GLU A 53 13.80 9.67 9.56
CA GLU A 53 14.88 10.13 10.44
C GLU A 53 16.14 9.26 10.32
N GLN A 54 15.98 7.93 10.35
CA GLN A 54 17.10 6.99 10.36
C GLN A 54 17.66 6.70 8.96
N LEU A 55 16.83 6.82 7.91
CA LEU A 55 17.20 6.58 6.51
C LEU A 55 16.82 7.78 5.61
N PRO A 56 17.35 8.99 5.87
CA PRO A 56 16.89 10.22 5.21
C PRO A 56 17.09 10.24 3.69
N ARG A 57 18.03 9.42 3.18
CA ARG A 57 18.33 9.28 1.75
C ARG A 57 17.53 8.19 1.06
N VAL A 58 16.75 7.40 1.79
CA VAL A 58 16.00 6.25 1.27
C VAL A 58 14.51 6.55 1.32
N GLN A 59 13.89 6.69 0.14
CA GLN A 59 12.45 6.85 0.04
C GLN A 59 11.76 5.49 0.30
N PRO A 60 10.87 5.38 1.30
CA PRO A 60 10.13 4.14 1.52
C PRO A 60 9.13 3.91 0.38
N HIS A 61 9.18 2.73 -0.22
CA HIS A 61 8.13 2.20 -1.10
C HIS A 61 7.37 1.12 -0.35
N TYR A 62 6.17 1.42 0.13
CA TYR A 62 5.34 0.47 0.87
C TYR A 62 4.86 -0.65 -0.06
N ALA A 63 5.11 -1.90 0.33
CA ALA A 63 4.66 -3.07 -0.41
C ALA A 63 3.16 -3.30 -0.19
N VAL A 64 2.33 -2.94 -1.17
CA VAL A 64 0.86 -2.99 -1.07
C VAL A 64 0.37 -4.41 -0.77
N LYS A 65 1.03 -5.44 -1.33
CA LYS A 65 0.79 -6.86 -1.04
C LYS A 65 0.87 -7.26 0.44
N CYS A 66 1.52 -6.47 1.30
CA CYS A 66 1.65 -6.76 2.72
C CYS A 66 0.32 -6.55 3.47
N ASN A 67 -0.35 -5.43 3.18
CA ASN A 67 -1.70 -5.11 3.63
C ASN A 67 -2.24 -3.99 2.74
N ASP A 68 -3.31 -4.26 2.00
CA ASP A 68 -3.87 -3.35 1.01
C ASP A 68 -5.15 -2.64 1.50
N ASP A 69 -5.32 -2.56 2.82
CA ASP A 69 -6.36 -1.77 3.46
C ASP A 69 -6.26 -0.29 3.05
N LEU A 70 -7.39 0.28 2.63
CA LEU A 70 -7.41 1.61 2.04
C LEU A 70 -6.95 2.69 3.04
N THR A 71 -7.30 2.54 4.31
CA THR A 71 -6.94 3.49 5.38
C THR A 71 -5.43 3.53 5.57
N ILE A 72 -4.77 2.37 5.54
CA ILE A 72 -3.30 2.28 5.63
C ILE A 72 -2.64 2.96 4.44
N LEU A 73 -3.13 2.70 3.23
CA LEU A 73 -2.58 3.29 2.00
C LEU A 73 -2.77 4.81 1.97
N GLU A 74 -3.94 5.32 2.35
CA GLU A 74 -4.23 6.75 2.44
C GLU A 74 -3.39 7.45 3.51
N THR A 75 -3.21 6.81 4.67
CA THR A 75 -2.33 7.30 5.74
C THR A 75 -0.90 7.44 5.24
N LEU A 76 -0.34 6.38 4.64
CA LEU A 76 1.02 6.39 4.10
C LEU A 76 1.18 7.39 2.94
N ALA A 77 0.18 7.50 2.05
CA ALA A 77 0.18 8.48 0.97
C ALA A 77 0.20 9.91 1.51
N SER A 78 -0.59 10.19 2.54
CA SER A 78 -0.65 11.51 3.21
C SER A 78 0.68 11.88 3.89
N LEU A 79 1.43 10.89 4.38
CA LEU A 79 2.78 11.07 4.92
C LEU A 79 3.86 11.23 3.84
N GLY A 80 3.52 11.02 2.56
CA GLY A 80 4.45 11.13 1.43
C GLY A 80 5.24 9.84 1.14
N ALA A 81 4.70 8.68 1.48
CA ALA A 81 5.24 7.40 1.07
C ALA A 81 5.14 7.19 -0.45
N SER A 82 6.05 6.37 -0.98
CA SER A 82 5.91 5.76 -2.29
C SER A 82 5.35 4.35 -2.15
N PHE A 83 5.03 3.68 -3.27
CA PHE A 83 4.40 2.36 -3.26
C PHE A 83 5.10 1.37 -4.18
N ASP A 84 5.21 0.14 -3.70
CA ASP A 84 5.55 -1.06 -4.44
C ASP A 84 4.26 -1.84 -4.71
N CYS A 85 3.88 -1.93 -5.99
CA CYS A 85 2.73 -2.69 -6.46
C CYS A 85 3.19 -3.95 -7.22
N ALA A 86 2.57 -5.09 -6.93
CA ALA A 86 2.84 -6.37 -7.58
C ALA A 86 1.79 -6.78 -8.64
N SER A 87 0.69 -6.02 -8.75
CA SER A 87 -0.43 -6.36 -9.63
C SER A 87 -1.12 -5.13 -10.23
N LYS A 88 -1.90 -5.33 -11.32
CA LYS A 88 -2.77 -4.30 -11.88
C LYS A 88 -3.76 -3.75 -10.84
N GLY A 89 -4.29 -4.63 -9.97
CA GLY A 89 -5.25 -4.25 -8.93
C GLY A 89 -4.64 -3.30 -7.91
N GLU A 90 -3.43 -3.61 -7.44
CA GLU A 90 -2.69 -2.75 -6.52
C GLU A 90 -2.35 -1.39 -7.14
N ILE A 91 -1.88 -1.38 -8.40
CA ILE A 91 -1.61 -0.13 -9.13
C ILE A 91 -2.89 0.71 -9.21
N ALA A 92 -4.01 0.11 -9.61
CA ALA A 92 -5.28 0.82 -9.71
C ALA A 92 -5.75 1.36 -8.35
N LYS A 93 -5.60 0.58 -7.27
CA LYS A 93 -5.95 0.98 -5.91
C LYS A 93 -5.13 2.18 -5.45
N VAL A 94 -3.79 2.13 -5.59
CA VAL A 94 -2.91 3.24 -5.22
C VAL A 94 -3.16 4.50 -6.05
N LEU A 95 -3.44 4.36 -7.36
CA LEU A 95 -3.81 5.50 -8.18
C LEU A 95 -5.16 6.12 -7.77
N SER A 96 -6.10 5.30 -7.28
CA SER A 96 -7.44 5.77 -6.90
C SER A 96 -7.42 6.73 -5.69
N ILE A 97 -6.39 6.61 -4.83
CA ILE A 97 -6.16 7.52 -3.69
C ILE A 97 -5.29 8.74 -4.04
N GLY A 98 -5.11 9.03 -5.33
CA GLY A 98 -4.44 10.25 -5.82
C GLY A 98 -2.91 10.21 -5.83
N VAL A 99 -2.29 9.05 -5.58
CA VAL A 99 -0.82 8.92 -5.64
C VAL A 99 -0.34 9.06 -7.09
N SER A 100 0.70 9.87 -7.28
CA SER A 100 1.34 10.03 -8.60
C SER A 100 2.01 8.73 -9.06
N VAL A 101 1.87 8.39 -10.35
CA VAL A 101 2.58 7.28 -10.99
C VAL A 101 4.11 7.33 -10.80
N LYS A 102 4.68 8.52 -10.55
CA LYS A 102 6.11 8.71 -10.27
C LYS A 102 6.54 8.10 -8.93
N ASN A 103 5.60 7.94 -8.00
CA ASN A 103 5.80 7.38 -6.67
C ASN A 103 5.41 5.90 -6.61
N ILE A 104 5.21 5.24 -7.75
CA ILE A 104 4.88 3.82 -7.83
C ILE A 104 5.99 3.09 -8.59
N ILE A 105 6.36 1.92 -8.10
CA ILE A 105 7.15 0.94 -8.84
C ILE A 105 6.31 -0.33 -9.03
N PHE A 106 6.29 -0.87 -10.24
CA PHE A 106 5.69 -2.17 -10.51
C PHE A 106 6.74 -3.27 -10.23
N ALA A 107 6.87 -3.67 -8.96
CA ALA A 107 7.95 -4.56 -8.51
C ALA A 107 7.55 -6.05 -8.51
N ASN A 108 6.89 -6.50 -9.58
CA ASN A 108 6.75 -7.92 -9.88
C ASN A 108 7.75 -8.28 -11.00
N PRO A 109 8.75 -9.15 -10.78
CA PRO A 109 9.71 -9.52 -11.81
C PRO A 109 9.10 -10.23 -13.01
N ALA A 110 8.00 -10.98 -12.85
CA ALA A 110 7.35 -11.76 -13.91
C ALA A 110 5.87 -11.35 -14.08
N LYS A 111 5.59 -10.43 -14.99
CA LYS A 111 4.28 -9.76 -15.14
C LYS A 111 3.44 -10.38 -16.22
N LEU A 112 2.12 -10.40 -16.04
CA LEU A 112 1.21 -10.69 -17.15
C LEU A 112 1.32 -9.60 -18.23
N ALA A 113 1.27 -9.99 -19.50
CA ALA A 113 1.30 -9.05 -20.62
C ALA A 113 0.19 -7.99 -20.53
N SER A 114 -1.00 -8.37 -20.05
CA SER A 114 -2.11 -7.46 -19.78
C SER A 114 -1.78 -6.42 -18.71
N HIS A 115 -1.00 -6.79 -17.68
CA HIS A 115 -0.58 -5.87 -16.62
C HIS A 115 0.48 -4.89 -17.12
N VAL A 116 1.42 -5.33 -17.97
CA VAL A 116 2.39 -4.43 -18.62
C VAL A 116 1.69 -3.42 -19.53
N LYS A 117 0.70 -3.88 -20.33
CA LYS A 117 -0.14 -3.00 -21.16
C LYS A 117 -0.91 -1.99 -20.30
N PHE A 118 -1.45 -2.41 -19.15
CA PHE A 118 -2.11 -1.52 -18.22
C PHE A 118 -1.14 -0.48 -17.64
N ALA A 119 0.03 -0.89 -17.15
CA ALA A 119 1.07 0.01 -16.65
C ALA A 119 1.44 1.07 -17.69
N LYS A 120 1.59 0.68 -18.97
CA LYS A 120 1.77 1.62 -20.09
C LYS A 120 0.60 2.60 -20.25
N SER A 121 -0.63 2.11 -20.21
CA SER A 121 -1.82 2.95 -20.40
C SER A 121 -1.98 4.03 -19.33
N VAL A 122 -1.52 3.77 -18.10
CA VAL A 122 -1.53 4.75 -16.99
C VAL A 122 -0.22 5.54 -16.88
N GLY A 123 0.79 5.26 -17.72
CA GLY A 123 2.09 5.94 -17.68
C GLY A 123 3.04 5.48 -16.57
N LEU A 124 2.80 4.31 -15.97
CA LEU A 124 3.69 3.70 -14.98
C LEU A 124 4.88 3.01 -15.67
N ALA A 125 5.96 3.75 -15.89
CA ALA A 125 7.13 3.25 -16.62
C ALA A 125 8.10 2.41 -15.77
N THR A 126 8.19 2.64 -14.45
CA THR A 126 9.19 1.99 -13.59
C THR A 126 8.74 0.61 -13.17
N MET A 127 9.51 -0.43 -13.53
CA MET A 127 9.17 -1.82 -13.20
C MET A 127 10.41 -2.70 -13.06
N THR A 128 10.27 -3.82 -12.35
CA THR A 128 11.35 -4.78 -12.15
C THR A 128 11.36 -5.89 -13.21
N PHE A 129 12.49 -6.58 -13.34
CA PHE A 129 12.63 -7.84 -14.08
C PHE A 129 13.80 -8.64 -13.51
N ASP A 130 13.82 -9.96 -13.69
CA ASP A 130 14.89 -10.85 -13.23
C ASP A 130 15.35 -11.87 -14.29
N ASN A 131 14.72 -11.87 -15.47
CA ASN A 131 15.01 -12.82 -16.53
C ASN A 131 14.89 -12.21 -17.94
N GLU A 132 15.55 -12.84 -18.91
CA GLU A 132 15.62 -12.37 -20.30
C GLU A 132 14.25 -12.39 -20.99
N SER A 133 13.41 -13.40 -20.70
CA SER A 133 12.07 -13.51 -21.28
C SER A 133 11.20 -12.32 -20.90
N GLU A 134 11.29 -11.87 -19.65
CA GLU A 134 10.60 -10.69 -19.17
C GLU A 134 11.10 -9.43 -19.89
N LEU A 135 12.42 -9.30 -20.09
CA LEU A 135 13.02 -8.17 -20.78
C LEU A 135 12.48 -8.05 -22.21
N HIS A 136 12.46 -9.15 -22.98
CA HIS A 136 11.90 -9.20 -24.33
C HIS A 136 10.41 -8.86 -24.35
N LYS A 137 9.64 -9.40 -23.39
CA LYS A 137 8.21 -9.10 -23.26
C LYS A 137 7.96 -7.63 -22.97
N ILE A 138 8.70 -7.01 -22.05
CA ILE A 138 8.55 -5.59 -21.73
C ILE A 138 8.98 -4.75 -22.93
N GLN A 139 10.09 -5.07 -23.60
CA GLN A 139 10.53 -4.36 -24.80
C GLN A 139 9.45 -4.34 -25.88
N HIS A 140 8.78 -5.47 -26.11
CA HIS A 140 7.70 -5.59 -27.11
C HIS A 140 6.45 -4.78 -26.73
N LEU A 141 6.08 -4.77 -25.44
CA LEU A 141 4.82 -4.16 -24.98
C LEU A 141 4.97 -2.68 -24.60
N TYR A 142 6.10 -2.33 -23.99
CA TYR A 142 6.39 -1.02 -23.41
C TYR A 142 7.90 -0.69 -23.49
N SER A 143 8.38 -0.45 -24.72
CA SER A 143 9.79 -0.14 -25.03
C SER A 143 10.43 1.03 -24.26
N ASN A 144 9.62 1.95 -23.72
CA ASN A 144 10.10 3.11 -22.95
C ASN A 144 10.01 2.90 -21.43
N ALA A 145 9.75 1.67 -20.97
CA ALA A 145 9.78 1.32 -19.56
C ALA A 145 11.18 1.57 -18.96
N ARG A 146 11.21 1.98 -17.69
CA ARG A 146 12.45 2.11 -16.92
C ARG A 146 12.62 0.86 -16.09
N LEU A 147 13.64 0.08 -16.40
CA LEU A 147 13.82 -1.24 -15.81
C LEU A 147 14.78 -1.21 -14.64
N VAL A 148 14.41 -1.92 -13.58
CA VAL A 148 15.25 -2.20 -12.42
C VAL A 148 15.50 -3.70 -12.38
N GLN A 149 16.75 -4.12 -12.46
CA GLN A 149 17.09 -5.53 -12.36
C GLN A 149 16.94 -5.99 -10.90
N TYR A 150 16.15 -7.03 -10.69
CA TYR A 150 16.05 -7.73 -9.41
C TYR A 150 17.20 -8.75 -9.36
N ILE A 151 18.02 -8.71 -8.32
CA ILE A 151 19.21 -9.57 -8.14
C ILE A 151 18.91 -10.59 -7.05
#